data_AF-A0A7J5EUU8-F1
#
_entry.id   AF-A0A7J5EUU8-F1
#
_cell.length_a   1.000
_cell.length_b   1.000
_cell.length_c   1.000
_cell.angle_alpha   90.00
_cell.angle_beta   90.00
_cell.angle_gamma   90.00
#
_symmetry.space_group_name_H-M   'P 1'
#
loop_
_entity.id
_entity.type
_entity.pdbx_description
1 polymer ?
#
loop_
_entity_poly.entity_id
_entity_poly.type
_entity_poly.pdbx_seq_one_letter_code
_entity_poly.pdbx_strand_id
1 'polypeptide(L)'
;MRVQPGFRFYLAVLAVCVVVVAAVASCKKKPKTPACDGNDDCKDGLVCVNKQCVQCSTSAECGEGKECKDGACVAKAECTKDLDCPDGQVCQAGACRPCSNDGECGPGGQCLVGKCKRATACKADEDCADDEDCIDGFCQRPWAGGGGDATCP
;
A
#
# COMPACT_ATOMS: atom_id res chain seq x y z
N MET A 1 -66.62 46.39 6.03
CA MET A 1 -66.43 45.29 7.01
C MET A 1 -65.06 44.68 6.77
N ARG A 2 -64.04 45.09 7.53
CA ARG A 2 -62.68 44.51 7.46
C ARG A 2 -62.54 43.55 8.63
N VAL A 3 -62.55 42.25 8.34
CA VAL A 3 -62.28 41.20 9.33
C VAL A 3 -60.78 41.20 9.56
N GLN A 4 -60.33 41.74 10.70
CA GLN A 4 -58.91 41.64 11.10
C GLN A 4 -58.66 40.22 11.64
N PRO A 5 -57.76 39.43 11.03
CA PRO A 5 -57.39 38.13 11.60
C PRO A 5 -56.58 38.39 12.88
N GLY A 6 -57.07 37.89 14.02
CA GLY A 6 -56.46 38.13 15.33
C GLY A 6 -55.07 37.51 15.47
N PHE A 7 -54.30 38.00 16.45
CA PHE A 7 -52.94 37.55 16.81
C PHE A 7 -52.79 36.01 16.93
N ARG A 8 -53.87 35.32 17.31
CA ARG A 8 -53.97 33.86 17.37
C ARG A 8 -53.90 33.17 16.01
N PHE A 9 -54.43 33.80 14.96
CA PHE A 9 -54.33 33.32 13.57
C PHE A 9 -52.90 33.43 13.05
N TYR A 10 -52.19 34.51 13.40
CA TYR A 10 -50.80 34.72 12.99
C TYR A 10 -49.84 33.73 13.67
N LEU A 11 -50.04 33.49 14.98
CA LEU A 11 -49.31 32.46 15.72
C LEU A 11 -49.57 31.05 15.18
N ALA A 12 -50.81 30.75 14.78
CA ALA A 12 -51.17 29.47 14.18
C ALA A 12 -50.48 29.27 12.82
N VAL A 13 -50.45 30.30 11.96
CA VAL A 13 -49.77 30.24 10.66
C VAL A 13 -48.25 30.10 10.82
N LEU A 14 -47.62 30.84 11.74
CA LEU A 14 -46.20 30.70 12.02
C LEU A 14 -45.84 29.31 12.57
N ALA A 15 -46.66 28.77 13.48
CA ALA A 15 -46.47 27.42 14.01
C ALA A 15 -46.57 26.35 12.91
N VAL A 16 -47.53 26.47 12.00
CA VAL A 16 -47.66 25.57 10.85
C VAL A 16 -46.47 25.69 9.89
N CYS A 17 -46.02 26.91 9.59
CA CYS A 17 -44.83 27.12 8.75
C CYS A 17 -43.57 26.50 9.37
N VAL A 18 -43.36 26.64 10.69
CA VAL A 18 -42.20 26.05 11.38
C VAL A 18 -42.24 24.52 11.34
N VAL A 19 -43.42 23.91 11.51
CA VAL A 19 -43.60 22.46 11.42
C VAL A 19 -43.37 21.94 10.00
N VAL A 20 -43.82 22.66 8.97
CA VAL A 20 -43.60 22.30 7.56
C VAL A 20 -42.13 22.44 7.17
N VAL A 21 -41.44 23.50 7.62
CA VAL A 21 -40.00 23.69 7.39
C VAL A 21 -39.17 22.60 8.09
N ALA A 22 -39.57 22.19 9.30
CA ALA A 22 -38.91 21.09 10.02
C ALA A 22 -39.10 19.72 9.31
N ALA A 23 -40.25 19.50 8.67
CA ALA A 23 -40.55 18.26 7.97
C ALA A 23 -39.79 18.08 6.64
N VAL A 24 -39.47 19.18 5.93
CA VAL A 24 -38.77 19.11 4.63
C VAL A 24 -37.24 19.09 4.75
N ALA A 25 -36.68 19.39 5.92
CA ALA A 25 -35.23 19.41 6.14
C ALA A 25 -34.60 18.02 6.37
N SER A 26 -35.42 16.95 6.48
CA SER A 26 -34.95 15.60 6.81
C SER A 26 -34.99 14.61 5.64
N CYS A 27 -34.70 15.08 4.43
CA CYS A 27 -34.40 14.18 3.30
C CYS A 27 -33.10 13.43 3.57
N LYS A 28 -33.18 12.31 4.29
CA LYS A 28 -32.12 11.30 4.36
C LYS A 28 -31.87 10.79 2.93
N LYS A 29 -30.92 11.41 2.21
CA LYS A 29 -30.49 10.96 0.90
C LYS A 29 -30.15 9.47 1.02
N LYS A 30 -30.79 8.63 0.19
CA LYS A 30 -30.44 7.21 0.16
C LYS A 30 -29.00 7.10 -0.37
N PRO A 31 -28.11 6.36 0.32
CA PRO A 31 -26.72 6.20 -0.10
C PRO A 31 -26.66 5.57 -1.49
N LYS A 32 -25.98 6.25 -2.42
CA LYS A 32 -25.71 5.76 -3.76
C LYS A 32 -24.36 5.05 -3.73
N THR A 33 -24.34 3.73 -3.54
CA THR A 33 -23.12 2.92 -3.67
C THR A 33 -23.20 2.16 -4.98
N PRO A 34 -22.16 2.17 -5.85
CA PRO A 34 -20.78 2.61 -5.58
C PRO A 34 -20.46 4.09 -5.87
N ALA A 35 -21.39 4.87 -6.43
CA ALA A 35 -21.14 6.23 -6.89
C ALA A 35 -21.66 7.33 -5.94
N CYS A 36 -20.78 8.19 -5.44
CA CYS A 36 -21.08 9.17 -4.39
C CYS A 36 -20.98 10.63 -4.85
N ASP A 37 -21.69 11.53 -4.18
CA ASP A 37 -21.51 12.98 -4.31
C ASP A 37 -20.75 13.57 -3.11
N GLY A 38 -20.82 12.93 -1.94
CA GLY A 38 -19.99 13.15 -0.77
C GLY A 38 -19.91 11.91 0.13
N ASN A 39 -19.17 11.99 1.25
CA ASN A 39 -18.91 10.83 2.11
C ASN A 39 -20.19 10.24 2.74
N ASP A 40 -21.22 11.06 3.01
CA ASP A 40 -22.50 10.59 3.57
C ASP A 40 -23.28 9.66 2.62
N ASP A 41 -22.95 9.67 1.32
CA ASP A 41 -23.55 8.76 0.34
C ASP A 41 -22.95 7.35 0.40
N CYS A 42 -21.84 7.18 1.12
CA CYS A 42 -21.07 5.95 1.21
C CYS A 42 -21.41 5.18 2.50
N LYS A 43 -21.64 3.87 2.40
CA LYS A 43 -21.94 3.00 3.54
C LYS A 43 -20.66 2.56 4.25
N ASP A 44 -20.80 2.03 5.47
CA ASP A 44 -19.72 1.33 6.20
C ASP A 44 -18.45 2.18 6.44
N GLY A 45 -18.59 3.51 6.50
CA GLY A 45 -17.47 4.43 6.75
C GLY A 45 -16.54 4.65 5.55
N LEU A 46 -16.95 4.23 4.34
CA LEU A 46 -16.25 4.50 3.09
C LEU A 46 -16.19 6.01 2.80
N VAL A 47 -15.11 6.47 2.16
CA VAL A 47 -14.89 7.87 1.78
C VAL A 47 -15.17 8.09 0.28
N CYS A 48 -15.68 9.25 -0.07
CA CYS A 48 -16.00 9.58 -1.46
C CYS A 48 -14.79 10.20 -2.15
N VAL A 49 -14.17 9.44 -3.06
CA VAL A 49 -13.02 9.89 -3.85
C VAL A 49 -13.35 9.73 -5.33
N ASN A 50 -13.20 10.79 -6.12
CA ASN A 50 -13.50 10.77 -7.56
C ASN A 50 -14.89 10.20 -7.92
N LYS A 51 -15.92 10.56 -7.14
CA LYS A 51 -17.30 10.06 -7.29
C LYS A 51 -17.47 8.55 -7.04
N GLN A 52 -16.48 7.89 -6.43
CA GLN A 52 -16.58 6.49 -6.01
C GLN A 52 -16.35 6.36 -4.51
N CYS A 53 -17.17 5.51 -3.88
CA CYS A 53 -16.96 5.14 -2.48
C CYS A 53 -15.79 4.16 -2.38
N VAL A 54 -14.74 4.55 -1.67
CA VAL A 54 -13.52 3.77 -1.46
C VAL A 54 -13.23 3.64 0.04
N GLN A 55 -12.40 2.66 0.44
CA GLN A 55 -12.07 2.45 1.85
C GLN A 55 -11.14 3.51 2.42
N CYS A 56 -10.32 4.11 1.58
CA CYS A 56 -9.35 5.10 2.01
C CYS A 56 -9.05 6.09 0.88
N SER A 57 -8.72 7.32 1.25
CA SER A 57 -8.11 8.31 0.37
C SER A 57 -6.61 8.48 0.66
N THR A 58 -6.21 8.23 1.90
CA THR A 58 -4.82 8.33 2.38
C THR A 58 -4.46 7.12 3.25
N SER A 59 -3.17 6.79 3.33
CA SER A 59 -2.69 5.67 4.16
C SER A 59 -2.97 5.85 5.65
N ALA A 60 -3.12 7.08 6.13
CA ALA A 60 -3.45 7.37 7.52
C ALA A 60 -4.84 6.84 7.93
N GLU A 61 -5.75 6.66 6.97
CA GLU A 61 -7.11 6.13 7.21
C GLU A 61 -7.13 4.62 7.43
N CYS A 62 -6.08 3.89 7.04
CA CYS A 62 -6.03 2.43 7.08
C CYS A 62 -5.55 1.83 8.40
N GLY A 63 -5.08 2.65 9.33
CA GLY A 63 -4.46 2.21 10.59
C GLY A 63 -3.02 1.71 10.42
N GLU A 64 -2.40 1.31 11.52
CA GLU A 64 -1.00 0.85 11.53
C GLU A 64 -0.79 -0.41 10.67
N GLY A 65 0.34 -0.47 9.97
CA GLY A 65 0.72 -1.61 9.13
C GLY A 65 -0.02 -1.72 7.80
N LYS A 66 -0.85 -0.73 7.44
CA LYS A 66 -1.58 -0.70 6.17
C LYS A 66 -1.33 0.60 5.40
N GLU A 67 -1.51 0.53 4.10
CA GLU A 67 -1.44 1.70 3.22
C GLU A 67 -2.66 1.74 2.29
N CYS A 68 -2.99 2.95 1.82
CA CYS A 68 -4.07 3.11 0.88
C CYS A 68 -3.55 2.91 -0.54
N LYS A 69 -4.00 1.82 -1.19
CA LYS A 69 -3.65 1.51 -2.57
C LYS A 69 -4.90 1.25 -3.37
N ASP A 70 -5.08 2.00 -4.46
CA ASP A 70 -6.25 1.93 -5.35
C ASP A 70 -7.60 2.07 -4.61
N GLY A 71 -7.64 2.88 -3.55
CA GLY A 71 -8.83 3.09 -2.72
C GLY A 71 -9.15 1.95 -1.76
N ALA A 72 -8.25 0.97 -1.61
CA ALA A 72 -8.37 -0.12 -0.66
C ALA A 72 -7.22 -0.08 0.37
N CYS A 73 -7.54 -0.42 1.61
CA CYS A 73 -6.53 -0.55 2.66
C CYS A 73 -5.83 -1.90 2.53
N VAL A 74 -4.62 -1.89 1.98
CA VAL A 74 -3.79 -3.10 1.82
C VAL A 74 -2.71 -3.14 2.90
N ALA A 75 -2.20 -4.33 3.21
CA ALA A 75 -1.05 -4.46 4.08
C ALA A 75 0.14 -3.70 3.46
N LYS A 76 0.79 -2.85 4.27
CA LYS A 76 1.99 -2.15 3.83
C LYS A 76 3.06 -3.19 3.54
N ALA A 77 3.72 -3.06 2.38
CA ALA A 77 4.85 -3.93 2.08
C ALA A 77 5.93 -3.76 3.16
N GLU A 78 6.43 -4.88 3.69
CA GLU A 78 7.53 -4.91 4.66
C GLU A 78 8.84 -4.48 3.99
N CYS A 79 8.98 -4.79 2.71
CA CYS A 79 10.17 -4.53 1.91
C CYS A 79 9.80 -4.18 0.47
N THR A 80 10.69 -3.45 -0.21
CA THR A 80 10.64 -3.19 -1.66
C THR A 80 11.83 -3.83 -2.39
N LYS A 81 12.92 -4.06 -1.67
CA LYS A 81 14.15 -4.70 -2.12
C LYS A 81 14.72 -5.55 -0.99
N ASP A 82 15.58 -6.50 -1.33
CA ASP A 82 16.12 -7.46 -0.35
C ASP A 82 16.96 -6.80 0.75
N LEU A 83 17.54 -5.61 0.47
CA LEU A 83 18.28 -4.83 1.45
C LEU A 83 17.39 -4.20 2.52
N ASP A 84 16.07 -4.10 2.28
CA ASP A 84 15.11 -3.64 3.29
C ASP A 84 14.85 -4.74 4.33
N CYS A 85 15.16 -6.00 3.99
CA CYS A 85 14.91 -7.12 4.86
C CYS A 85 16.04 -7.36 5.87
N PRO A 86 15.70 -7.61 7.15
CA PRO A 86 16.69 -7.94 8.16
C PRO A 86 17.36 -9.29 7.86
N ASP A 87 18.49 -9.54 8.52
CA ASP A 87 19.12 -10.86 8.53
C ASP A 87 19.53 -11.44 7.16
N GLY A 88 19.65 -10.59 6.13
CA GLY A 88 20.00 -11.05 4.78
C GLY A 88 18.87 -11.84 4.10
N GLN A 89 17.62 -11.63 4.52
CA GLN A 89 16.46 -12.19 3.84
C GLN A 89 16.22 -11.55 2.46
N VAL A 90 15.35 -12.19 1.68
CA VAL A 90 14.93 -11.73 0.35
C VAL A 90 13.54 -11.11 0.42
N CYS A 91 13.34 -10.06 -0.37
CA CYS A 91 12.06 -9.39 -0.46
C CYS A 91 11.22 -10.06 -1.54
N GLN A 92 10.25 -10.87 -1.12
CA GLN A 92 9.38 -11.58 -2.05
C GLN A 92 7.92 -11.18 -1.84
N ALA A 93 7.31 -10.65 -2.90
CA ALA A 93 5.92 -10.17 -2.87
C ALA A 93 5.64 -9.17 -1.72
N GLY A 94 6.63 -8.32 -1.39
CA GLY A 94 6.52 -7.33 -0.33
C GLY A 94 6.66 -7.87 1.10
N ALA A 95 7.09 -9.12 1.26
CA ALA A 95 7.37 -9.73 2.56
C ALA A 95 8.82 -10.26 2.62
N CYS A 96 9.44 -10.15 3.79
CA CYS A 96 10.78 -10.67 4.00
C CYS A 96 10.73 -12.18 4.25
N ARG A 97 11.48 -12.92 3.44
CA ARG A 97 11.51 -14.39 3.48
C ARG A 97 12.94 -14.91 3.45
N PRO A 98 13.21 -16.09 4.06
CA PRO A 98 14.49 -16.74 3.88
C PRO A 98 14.67 -17.11 2.41
N CYS A 99 15.91 -17.04 1.92
CA CYS A 99 16.23 -17.53 0.59
C CYS A 99 16.10 -19.07 0.53
N SER A 100 15.72 -19.60 -0.63
CA SER A 100 15.66 -21.05 -0.87
C SER A 100 16.77 -21.56 -1.79
N ASN A 101 17.38 -20.68 -2.59
CA ASN A 101 18.50 -20.99 -3.48
C ASN A 101 19.34 -19.74 -3.76
N ASP A 102 20.56 -19.95 -4.27
CA ASP A 102 21.55 -18.89 -4.54
C ASP A 102 21.03 -17.82 -5.51
N GLY A 103 20.20 -18.20 -6.49
CA GLY A 103 19.64 -17.28 -7.47
C GLY A 103 18.72 -16.22 -6.88
N GLU A 104 18.16 -16.46 -5.69
CA GLU A 104 17.34 -15.47 -4.97
C GLU A 104 18.19 -14.36 -4.32
N CYS A 105 19.51 -14.57 -4.20
CA CYS A 105 20.42 -13.63 -3.54
C CYS A 105 21.08 -12.61 -4.48
N GLY A 106 20.71 -12.64 -5.76
CA GLY A 106 21.30 -11.82 -6.82
C GLY A 106 22.59 -12.38 -7.40
N PRO A 107 23.19 -11.70 -8.39
CA PRO A 107 24.43 -12.15 -9.04
C PRO A 107 25.56 -12.38 -8.04
N GLY A 108 26.22 -13.54 -8.13
CA GLY A 108 27.28 -13.97 -7.21
C GLY A 108 26.83 -14.25 -5.77
N GLY A 109 25.55 -14.06 -5.43
CA GLY A 109 25.03 -14.29 -4.10
C GLY A 109 24.89 -15.79 -3.79
N GLN A 110 25.03 -16.15 -2.52
CA GLN A 110 24.82 -17.52 -2.04
C GLN A 110 23.78 -17.56 -0.94
N CYS A 111 22.89 -18.55 -0.99
CA CYS A 111 21.90 -18.78 0.03
C CYS A 111 22.44 -19.76 1.08
N LEU A 112 22.80 -19.22 2.25
CA LEU A 112 23.36 -19.98 3.36
C LEU A 112 22.35 -20.03 4.50
N VAL A 113 21.77 -21.21 4.73
CA VAL A 113 20.83 -21.46 5.85
C VAL A 113 19.67 -20.43 5.84
N GLY A 114 19.12 -20.15 4.66
CA GLY A 114 18.02 -19.20 4.50
C GLY A 114 18.43 -17.72 4.55
N LYS A 115 19.72 -17.41 4.57
CA LYS A 115 20.26 -16.04 4.53
C LYS A 115 21.12 -15.83 3.30
N CYS A 116 20.91 -14.72 2.61
CA CYS A 116 21.72 -14.33 1.48
C CYS A 116 23.06 -13.74 1.92
N LYS A 117 24.13 -14.45 1.60
CA LYS A 117 25.47 -13.89 1.53
C LYS A 117 25.62 -13.25 0.14
N ARG A 118 25.43 -11.93 0.07
CA ARG A 118 25.54 -11.17 -1.19
C ARG A 118 27.00 -11.04 -1.59
N ALA A 119 27.25 -11.02 -2.90
CA ALA A 119 28.56 -10.77 -3.47
C ALA A 119 29.00 -9.31 -3.24
N THR A 120 30.32 -9.12 -3.13
CA THR A 120 30.95 -7.81 -3.10
C THR A 120 30.85 -7.16 -4.47
N ALA A 121 30.52 -5.87 -4.53
CA ALA A 121 30.55 -5.13 -5.79
C ALA A 121 32.00 -4.85 -6.21
N CYS A 122 32.27 -4.93 -7.51
CA CYS A 122 33.60 -4.76 -8.09
C CYS A 122 33.54 -3.96 -9.40
N LYS A 123 34.69 -3.49 -9.87
CA LYS A 123 34.87 -2.88 -11.19
C LYS A 123 35.87 -3.67 -12.04
N ALA A 124 36.86 -4.30 -11.40
CA ALA A 124 37.85 -5.17 -12.01
C ALA A 124 38.10 -6.38 -11.12
N ASP A 125 38.71 -7.43 -11.67
CA ASP A 125 39.01 -8.68 -10.94
C ASP A 125 39.92 -8.43 -9.72
N GLU A 126 40.78 -7.42 -9.80
CA GLU A 126 41.66 -6.96 -8.72
C GLU A 126 40.90 -6.44 -7.48
N ASP A 127 39.62 -6.11 -7.62
CA ASP A 127 38.75 -5.71 -6.49
C ASP A 127 38.21 -6.93 -5.71
N CYS A 128 38.38 -8.13 -6.25
CA CYS A 128 37.89 -9.39 -5.71
C CYS A 128 39.01 -10.19 -5.03
N ALA A 129 38.65 -11.24 -4.29
CA ALA A 129 39.64 -12.16 -3.73
C ALA A 129 40.34 -12.95 -4.85
N ASP A 130 41.52 -13.51 -4.58
CA ASP A 130 42.31 -14.27 -5.56
C ASP A 130 41.55 -15.46 -6.21
N ASP A 131 40.44 -15.90 -5.63
CA ASP A 131 39.59 -16.98 -6.13
C ASP A 131 38.23 -16.52 -6.69
N GLU A 132 38.11 -15.24 -7.02
CA GLU A 132 36.90 -14.58 -7.53
C GLU A 132 37.24 -13.67 -8.73
N ASP A 133 36.39 -13.65 -9.76
CA ASP A 133 36.46 -12.63 -10.82
C ASP A 133 35.30 -11.65 -10.71
N CYS A 134 35.52 -10.46 -11.27
CA CYS A 134 34.51 -9.43 -11.38
C CYS A 134 33.61 -9.66 -12.58
N ILE A 135 32.44 -10.26 -12.32
CA ILE A 135 31.47 -10.62 -13.36
C ILE A 135 30.18 -9.84 -13.11
N ASP A 136 29.75 -9.09 -14.13
CA ASP A 136 28.57 -8.22 -14.07
C ASP A 136 28.58 -7.22 -12.90
N GLY A 137 29.79 -6.80 -12.48
CA GLY A 137 30.00 -5.85 -11.39
C GLY A 137 29.93 -6.46 -9.99
N PHE A 138 29.95 -7.79 -9.88
CA PHE A 138 29.99 -8.52 -8.62
C PHE A 138 31.10 -9.57 -8.61
N CYS A 139 31.77 -9.76 -7.47
CA CYS A 139 32.75 -10.82 -7.29
C CYS A 139 32.03 -12.16 -7.26
N GLN A 140 32.33 -13.03 -8.22
CA GLN A 140 31.70 -14.35 -8.33
C GLN A 140 32.78 -15.42 -8.37
N ARG A 141 32.42 -16.63 -7.92
CA ARG A 141 33.27 -17.82 -7.99
C ARG A 141 32.76 -18.81 -9.06
N PRO A 142 32.76 -18.45 -10.35
CA PRO A 142 32.20 -19.31 -11.40
C PRO A 142 32.87 -20.69 -11.48
N TRP A 143 34.10 -20.86 -10.96
CA TRP A 143 34.80 -22.16 -10.93
C TRP A 143 34.63 -22.95 -9.63
N ALA A 144 33.97 -22.42 -8.60
CA ALA A 144 33.83 -23.10 -7.30
C ALA A 144 32.90 -24.33 -7.32
N GLY A 145 32.30 -24.66 -8.47
CA GLY A 145 31.50 -25.87 -8.68
C GLY A 145 32.16 -26.96 -9.55
N GLY A 146 33.36 -26.71 -10.09
CA GLY A 146 34.03 -27.60 -11.04
C GLY A 146 35.20 -28.34 -10.43
N GLY A 147 34.96 -29.52 -9.85
CA GLY A 147 36.02 -30.48 -9.59
C GLY A 147 36.56 -31.05 -10.91
N GLY A 148 37.55 -30.40 -11.51
CA GLY A 148 38.25 -30.89 -12.69
C GLY A 148 38.84 -29.80 -13.56
N ASP A 149 40.17 -29.72 -13.58
CA ASP A 149 40.98 -29.41 -14.78
C ASP A 149 40.54 -28.25 -15.69
N ALA A 150 40.17 -27.10 -15.12
CA ALA A 150 40.19 -25.85 -15.89
C ALA A 150 41.64 -25.34 -15.98
N THR A 151 42.36 -25.79 -17.00
CA THR A 151 43.64 -25.20 -17.42
C THR A 151 43.46 -23.70 -17.68
N CYS A 152 44.22 -22.85 -16.99
CA CYS A 152 44.39 -21.44 -17.37
C CYS A 152 44.90 -21.36 -18.83
N PRO A 153 44.32 -20.53 -19.70
CA PRO A 153 45.05 -20.03 -20.87
C PRO A 153 46.20 -19.11 -20.45
#